data_AF-A0A523BP54-F1
#
_entry.id   AF-A0A523BP54-F1
#
_cell.length_a   1.000
_cell.length_b   1.000
_cell.length_c   1.000
_cell.angle_alpha   90.00
_cell.angle_beta   90.00
_cell.angle_gamma   90.00
#
_symmetry.space_group_name_H-M   'P 1'
#
loop_
_entity.id
_entity.type
_entity.pdbx_description
1 polymer ?
#
loop_
_entity_poly.entity_id
_entity_poly.type
_entity_poly.pdbx_seq_one_letter_code
_entity_poly.pdbx_strand_id
1 'polypeptide(L)'
;MGYKLVYTRQAAKDAKKLEKAGLDRKARELLKVIKENPFQSPPPYEGLKGDLKGAYARRINVQYRIVYEVFRDERVVKILRMWTHYE
;
A
#
# COMPACT_ATOMS: atom_id res chain seq x y z
N MET A 1 -9.04 17.14 -1.95
CA MET A 1 -8.75 16.38 -3.20
C MET A 1 -7.61 15.41 -2.94
N GLY A 2 -7.82 14.10 -3.04
CA GLY A 2 -6.79 13.07 -2.85
C GLY A 2 -6.31 12.42 -4.16
N TYR A 3 -5.52 11.35 -4.04
CA TYR A 3 -5.05 10.49 -5.12
C TYR A 3 -6.10 9.42 -5.49
N LYS A 4 -6.06 8.95 -6.73
CA LYS A 4 -6.84 7.80 -7.19
C LYS A 4 -6.06 6.51 -6.93
N LEU A 5 -6.69 5.54 -6.24
CA LEU A 5 -6.09 4.23 -6.05
C LEU A 5 -6.42 3.31 -7.23
N VAL A 6 -5.40 2.67 -7.79
CA VAL A 6 -5.54 1.58 -8.75
C VAL A 6 -4.82 0.34 -8.23
N TYR A 7 -5.34 -0.85 -8.53
CA TYR A 7 -4.86 -2.10 -7.95
C TYR A 7 -4.36 -3.02 -9.05
N THR A 8 -3.20 -3.64 -8.83
CA THR A 8 -2.77 -4.76 -9.69
C THR A 8 -3.65 -5.99 -9.44
N ARG A 9 -3.63 -6.94 -10.38
CA ARG A 9 -4.29 -8.24 -10.19
C ARG A 9 -3.79 -8.96 -8.94
N GLN A 10 -2.51 -8.81 -8.60
CA GLN A 10 -1.93 -9.42 -7.42
C GLN A 10 -2.40 -8.74 -6.14
N ALA A 11 -2.44 -7.39 -6.11
CA ALA A 11 -3.00 -6.66 -4.98
C ALA A 11 -4.46 -7.03 -4.71
N ALA A 12 -5.28 -7.21 -5.77
CA ALA A 12 -6.66 -7.66 -5.60
C ALA A 12 -6.77 -9.06 -4.98
N LYS A 13 -5.86 -9.98 -5.31
CA LYS A 13 -5.78 -11.30 -4.65
C LYS A 13 -5.34 -11.19 -3.19
N ASP A 14 -4.37 -10.33 -2.92
CA ASP A 14 -3.86 -10.06 -1.56
C ASP A 14 -4.97 -9.48 -0.66
N ALA A 15 -5.85 -8.63 -1.20
CA ALA A 15 -7.01 -8.10 -0.46
C ALA A 15 -7.91 -9.21 0.09
N LYS A 16 -8.21 -10.23 -0.74
CA LYS A 16 -9.01 -11.39 -0.32
C LYS A 16 -8.32 -12.21 0.77
N LYS A 17 -6.99 -12.26 0.79
CA LYS A 17 -6.23 -12.93 1.85
C LYS A 17 -6.31 -12.14 3.17
N LEU A 18 -6.17 -10.81 3.09
CA LEU A 18 -6.30 -9.92 4.26
C LEU A 18 -7.68 -10.02 4.91
N GLU A 19 -8.73 -10.08 4.08
CA GLU A 19 -10.11 -10.29 4.55
C GLU A 19 -10.26 -11.63 5.29
N LYS A 20 -9.79 -12.73 4.70
CA LYS A 20 -9.81 -14.05 5.36
C LYS A 20 -9.00 -14.09 6.66
N ALA A 21 -7.97 -13.26 6.78
CA ALA A 21 -7.12 -13.17 7.97
C ALA A 21 -7.60 -12.14 9.02
N GLY A 22 -8.71 -11.42 8.76
CA GLY A 22 -9.20 -10.36 9.65
C GLY A 22 -8.30 -9.12 9.73
N LEU A 23 -7.40 -8.92 8.75
CA LEU A 23 -6.47 -7.79 8.68
C LEU A 23 -6.95 -6.67 7.74
N ASP A 24 -8.12 -6.83 7.13
CA ASP A 24 -8.67 -5.90 6.15
C ASP A 24 -8.99 -4.53 6.75
N ARG A 25 -9.46 -4.46 8.00
CA ARG A 25 -9.76 -3.19 8.67
C ARG A 25 -8.54 -2.27 8.67
N LYS A 26 -7.39 -2.78 9.10
CA LYS A 26 -6.15 -1.98 9.16
C LYS A 26 -5.65 -1.61 7.77
N ALA A 27 -5.76 -2.53 6.82
CA ALA A 27 -5.40 -2.26 5.43
C ALA A 27 -6.28 -1.14 4.83
N ARG A 28 -7.59 -1.16 5.07
CA ARG A 28 -8.53 -0.11 4.62
C ARG A 28 -8.21 1.26 5.22
N GLU A 29 -7.85 1.33 6.50
CA GLU A 29 -7.39 2.58 7.14
C GLU A 29 -6.14 3.13 6.44
N LEU A 30 -5.15 2.28 6.18
CA LEU A 30 -3.93 2.69 5.48
C LEU A 30 -4.21 3.12 4.03
N LEU A 31 -5.10 2.42 3.33
CA LEU A 31 -5.51 2.81 1.97
C LEU A 31 -6.21 4.19 1.96
N LYS A 32 -6.99 4.53 2.98
CA LYS A 32 -7.57 5.89 3.12
C LYS A 32 -6.47 6.94 3.27
N VAL A 33 -5.47 6.69 4.13
CA VAL A 33 -4.33 7.59 4.29
C VAL A 33 -3.57 7.75 2.97
N ILE A 34 -3.27 6.64 2.28
CA ILE A 34 -2.57 6.67 0.99
C ILE A 34 -3.38 7.45 -0.06
N LYS A 35 -4.71 7.28 -0.05
CA LYS A 35 -5.63 8.00 -0.95
C LYS A 35 -5.61 9.50 -0.66
N GLU A 36 -5.53 9.93 0.59
CA GLU A 36 -5.51 11.34 0.94
C GLU A 36 -4.13 11.95 0.66
N ASN A 37 -3.08 11.33 1.20
CA ASN A 37 -1.70 11.72 1.01
C ASN A 37 -0.77 10.49 1.13
N PRO A 38 -0.20 9.99 0.02
CA PRO A 38 0.68 8.83 0.02
C PRO A 38 1.95 9.05 0.84
N PHE A 39 2.38 10.29 1.07
CA PHE A 39 3.58 10.63 1.85
C PHE A 39 3.27 11.07 3.28
N GLN A 40 2.04 10.89 3.76
CA GLN A 40 1.67 11.26 5.12
C GLN A 40 2.44 10.43 6.15
N SER A 41 2.98 11.11 7.16
CA SER A 41 3.54 10.48 8.37
C SER A 41 3.14 11.33 9.58
N PRO A 42 2.50 10.75 10.63
CA PRO A 42 2.12 9.34 10.79
C PRO A 42 0.80 8.95 10.05
N PRO A 43 0.59 7.65 9.76
CA PRO A 43 1.46 6.48 10.00
C PRO A 43 2.73 6.47 9.12
N PRO A 44 3.84 5.84 9.56
CA PRO A 44 5.09 5.84 8.82
C PRO A 44 5.00 5.07 7.49
N TYR A 45 5.87 5.43 6.56
CA TYR A 45 6.11 4.72 5.30
C TYR A 45 7.62 4.62 5.04
N GLU A 46 8.01 3.62 4.27
CA GLU A 46 9.42 3.35 3.92
C GLU A 46 9.57 3.40 2.39
N GLY A 47 10.60 4.07 1.88
CA GLY A 47 10.95 4.01 0.46
C GLY A 47 11.72 2.72 0.16
N LEU A 48 11.29 1.97 -0.86
CA LEU A 48 11.95 0.74 -1.28
C LEU A 48 13.15 1.03 -2.19
N LYS A 49 14.13 0.11 -2.18
CA LYS A 49 15.39 0.20 -2.92
C LYS A 49 15.49 -0.96 -3.94
N GLY A 50 16.51 -0.92 -4.79
CA GLY A 50 16.76 -1.96 -5.81
C GLY A 50 15.73 -1.93 -6.93
N ASP A 51 15.24 -3.10 -7.33
CA ASP A 51 14.23 -3.25 -8.40
C ASP A 51 12.88 -2.59 -8.08
N LEU A 52 12.64 -2.28 -6.80
CA LEU A 52 11.44 -1.57 -6.32
C LEU A 52 11.71 -0.08 -6.05
N LYS A 53 12.81 0.48 -6.58
CA LYS A 53 13.11 1.91 -6.46
C LYS A 53 11.95 2.74 -7.01
N GLY A 54 11.40 3.62 -6.18
CA GLY A 54 10.23 4.44 -6.50
C GLY A 54 8.91 3.91 -5.92
N ALA A 55 8.91 2.69 -5.39
CA ALA A 55 7.81 2.18 -4.58
C ALA A 55 8.02 2.50 -3.10
N TYR A 56 6.91 2.48 -2.36
CA TYR A 56 6.83 2.75 -0.95
C TYR A 56 6.09 1.62 -0.24
N ALA A 57 6.46 1.36 1.01
CA ALA A 57 5.84 0.36 1.86
C ALA A 57 5.20 1.01 3.10
N ARG A 58 4.01 0.54 3.48
CA ARG A 58 3.37 0.86 4.76
C ARG A 58 3.02 -0.42 5.51
N ARG A 59 3.27 -0.43 6.82
CA ARG A 59 3.09 -1.60 7.67
C ARG A 59 1.61 -1.81 8.04
N ILE A 60 1.07 -2.99 7.73
CA ILE A 60 -0.25 -3.44 8.21
C ILE A 60 -0.09 -4.03 9.61
N ASN A 61 0.84 -4.97 9.76
CA ASN A 61 1.24 -5.57 11.03
C ASN A 61 2.74 -5.95 10.98
N VAL A 62 3.23 -6.73 11.94
CA VAL A 62 4.66 -7.12 11.97
C VAL A 62 5.12 -7.87 10.71
N GLN A 63 4.21 -8.59 10.03
CA GLN A 63 4.52 -9.42 8.86
C GLN A 63 4.21 -8.75 7.52
N TYR A 64 3.07 -8.06 7.41
CA TYR A 64 2.50 -7.65 6.13
C TYR A 64 2.62 -6.16 5.88
N ARG A 65 2.93 -5.82 4.63
CA ARG A 65 3.03 -4.44 4.15
C ARG A 65 2.19 -4.21 2.88
N ILE A 66 1.61 -3.02 2.78
CA ILE A 66 1.10 -2.46 1.53
C ILE A 66 2.28 -1.86 0.78
N VAL A 67 2.52 -2.33 -0.43
CA VAL A 67 3.52 -1.79 -1.35
C VAL A 67 2.80 -1.05 -2.46
N TYR A 68 3.19 0.20 -2.71
CA TYR A 68 2.55 1.07 -3.68
C TYR A 68 3.53 2.00 -4.39
N GLU A 69 3.16 2.43 -5.58
CA GLU A 69 3.92 3.38 -6.39
C GLU A 69 3.08 4.65 -6.60
N VAL A 70 3.72 5.82 -6.57
CA VAL A 70 3.05 7.11 -6.63
C VAL A 70 3.38 7.80 -7.96
N PHE A 71 2.35 7.97 -8.78
CA PHE A 71 2.37 8.72 -10.03
C PHE A 71 1.87 10.13 -9.73
N ARG A 72 2.81 11.06 -9.47
CA ARG A 72 2.51 12.39 -8.92
C ARG A 72 1.75 13.26 -9.90
N ASP A 73 2.15 13.23 -11.17
CA ASP A 73 1.56 14.08 -12.21
C ASP A 73 0.12 13.67 -12.51
N GLU A 74 -0.15 12.37 -12.52
CA GLU A 74 -1.49 11.80 -12.73
C GLU A 74 -2.33 11.77 -11.45
N ARG A 75 -1.74 12.08 -10.30
CA ARG A 75 -2.34 11.88 -8.96
C ARG A 75 -2.92 10.47 -8.77
N VAL A 76 -2.19 9.47 -9.25
CA VAL A 76 -2.55 8.05 -9.13
C VAL A 76 -1.60 7.36 -8.17
N VAL A 77 -2.13 6.48 -7.33
CA VAL A 77 -1.34 5.55 -6.54
C VAL A 77 -1.68 4.13 -6.98
N LYS A 78 -0.67 3.40 -7.43
CA LYS A 78 -0.79 2.01 -7.87
C LYS A 78 -0.40 1.08 -6.74
N ILE A 79 -1.37 0.37 -6.19
CA ILE A 79 -1.15 -0.65 -5.17
C ILE A 79 -0.63 -1.92 -5.85
N LEU A 80 0.62 -2.28 -5.54
CA LEU A 80 1.34 -3.39 -6.14
C LEU A 80 1.07 -4.69 -5.38
N ARG A 81 1.18 -4.66 -4.05
CA ARG A 81 1.01 -5.81 -3.15
C ARG A 81 0.44 -5.36 -1.81
N MET A 82 -0.26 -6.26 -1.13
CA MET A 82 -0.74 -6.02 0.25
C MET A 82 -0.46 -7.21 1.19
N TRP A 83 0.01 -8.33 0.64
CA TRP A 83 0.38 -9.54 1.36
C TRP A 83 1.84 -9.88 1.01
N THR A 84 2.76 -9.02 1.44
CA THR A 84 4.20 -9.20 1.25
C THR A 84 4.84 -9.34 2.61
N HIS A 85 5.58 -10.42 2.80
CA HIS A 85 6.48 -10.60 3.93
C HIS A 85 7.78 -9.88 3.63
N TYR A 86 8.33 -9.20 4.63
CA TYR A 86 9.73 -8.84 4.60
C TYR A 86 10.44 -9.91 5.44
N GLU A 87 11.39 -10.60 4.85
CA GLU A 87 12.43 -11.32 5.60
C GLU A 87 13.44 -10.32 6.15
#